data_AF-A0A6L3EX53-F1
#
_entry.id   AF-A0A6L3EX53-F1
#
_cell.length_a   1.000
_cell.length_b   1.000
_cell.length_c   1.000
_cell.angle_alpha   90.00
_cell.angle_beta   90.00
_cell.angle_gamma   90.00
#
_symmetry.space_group_name_H-M   'P 1'
#
loop_
_entity.id
_entity.type
_entity.pdbx_description
1 polymer ?
#
loop_
_entity_poly.entity_id
_entity_poly.type
_entity_poly.pdbx_seq_one_letter_code
_entity_poly.pdbx_strand_id
1 'polypeptide(L)'
;MLPVMSESKVDVAQLQKRTPTAWSALLQNEPGLDNVMVTAVSAKPIRTRDHQQSIGHVSRYLVSLANQSDPINLLAKYTNRQEVAFYRLLADLLPHLAPKCWYAHVFADEGWLVLDDVPDHIQPEKWSP
;
A
#
# COMPACT_ATOMS: atom_id res chain seq x y z
N MET A 1 11.48 4.25 24.28
CA MET A 1 12.18 3.68 23.11
C MET A 1 11.18 3.62 21.98
N LEU A 2 11.34 4.45 20.95
CA LEU A 2 10.56 4.29 19.72
C LEU A 2 11.02 2.98 19.06
N PRO A 3 10.12 2.13 18.57
CA PRO A 3 10.53 0.92 17.88
C PRO A 3 11.32 1.34 16.63
N VAL A 4 12.57 0.90 16.54
CA VAL A 4 13.32 0.90 15.29
C VAL A 4 12.68 -0.20 14.44
N MET A 5 11.60 0.15 13.74
CA MET A 5 10.96 -0.75 12.80
C MET A 5 11.82 -0.81 11.54
N SER A 6 12.31 -2.03 11.25
CA SER A 6 13.22 -2.37 10.17
C SER A 6 12.93 -1.60 8.89
N GLU A 7 13.95 -0.93 8.32
CA GLU A 7 13.93 -0.60 6.90
C GLU A 7 13.68 -1.91 6.15
N SER A 8 12.47 -2.06 5.61
CA SER A 8 12.07 -3.24 4.89
C SER A 8 13.08 -3.46 3.76
N LYS A 9 13.79 -4.60 3.77
CA LYS A 9 14.77 -5.02 2.74
C LYS A 9 14.14 -5.23 1.35
N VAL A 10 12.87 -4.84 1.19
CA VAL A 10 12.11 -4.98 -0.04
C VAL A 10 12.40 -3.76 -0.92
N ASP A 11 12.99 -4.03 -2.08
CA ASP A 11 13.27 -3.02 -3.11
C ASP A 11 11.95 -2.50 -3.70
N VAL A 12 11.73 -1.19 -3.55
CA VAL A 12 10.55 -0.48 -4.08
C VAL A 12 10.37 -0.71 -5.58
N ALA A 13 11.46 -0.79 -6.34
CA ALA A 13 11.40 -1.01 -7.78
C ALA A 13 10.87 -2.41 -8.10
N GLN A 14 11.16 -3.41 -7.28
CA GLN A 14 10.62 -4.77 -7.43
C GLN A 14 9.11 -4.81 -7.10
N LEU A 15 8.68 -4.07 -6.07
CA LEU A 15 7.26 -3.95 -5.76
C LEU A 15 6.47 -3.26 -6.89
N GLN A 16 7.00 -2.14 -7.40
CA GLN A 16 6.42 -1.41 -8.55
C GLN A 16 6.41 -2.25 -9.83
N LYS A 17 7.44 -3.08 -10.05
CA LYS A 17 7.49 -4.06 -11.15
C LYS A 17 6.57 -5.26 -10.94
N ARG A 18 5.88 -5.36 -9.79
CA ARG A 18 4.94 -6.44 -9.44
C ARG A 18 5.62 -7.80 -9.28
N THR A 19 6.88 -7.81 -8.87
CA THR A 19 7.66 -9.05 -8.68
C THR A 19 7.07 -9.86 -7.52
N PRO A 20 6.55 -11.09 -7.74
CA PRO A 20 5.86 -11.85 -6.68
C PRO A 20 6.72 -12.14 -5.45
N THR A 21 8.02 -12.37 -5.61
CA THR A 21 8.93 -12.62 -4.49
C THR A 21 9.09 -11.41 -3.58
N ALA A 22 9.14 -10.20 -4.14
CA ALA A 22 9.19 -8.96 -3.37
C ALA A 22 7.89 -8.72 -2.59
N TRP A 23 6.75 -9.01 -3.21
CA TRP A 23 5.45 -8.92 -2.53
C TRP A 23 5.27 -10.00 -1.46
N SER A 24 5.83 -11.20 -1.64
CA SER A 24 5.87 -12.24 -0.59
C SER A 24 6.66 -11.75 0.61
N ALA A 25 7.87 -11.25 0.39
CA ALA A 25 8.72 -10.69 1.45
C ALA A 25 8.08 -9.49 2.16
N LEU A 26 7.30 -8.68 1.43
CA LEU A 26 6.53 -7.59 2.02
C LEU A 26 5.49 -8.13 3.01
N LEU A 27 4.63 -9.06 2.57
CA LEU A 27 3.55 -9.61 3.39
C LEU A 27 4.08 -10.39 4.60
N GLN A 28 5.22 -11.09 4.44
CA GLN A 28 5.86 -11.84 5.52
C GLN A 28 6.44 -10.97 6.64
N ASN A 29 6.49 -9.64 6.49
CA ASN A 29 6.84 -8.75 7.61
C ASN A 29 5.71 -8.64 8.64
N GLU A 30 4.49 -9.05 8.28
CA GLU A 30 3.33 -8.97 9.16
C GLU A 30 3.16 -10.22 10.03
N PRO A 31 2.92 -10.05 11.33
CA PRO A 31 2.66 -11.18 12.22
C PRO A 31 1.51 -12.07 11.70
N GLY A 32 1.78 -13.37 11.54
CA GLY A 32 0.80 -14.35 11.07
C GLY A 32 0.80 -14.59 9.56
N LEU A 33 1.66 -13.91 8.78
CA LEU A 33 1.81 -14.12 7.34
C LEU A 33 3.17 -14.72 6.94
N ASP A 34 3.88 -15.35 7.89
CA ASP A 34 5.27 -15.81 7.73
C ASP A 34 5.49 -16.77 6.54
N ASN A 35 4.47 -17.54 6.16
CA ASN A 35 4.55 -18.54 5.09
C ASN A 35 3.73 -18.17 3.83
N VAL A 36 3.36 -16.89 3.68
CA VAL A 36 2.63 -16.42 2.51
C VAL A 36 3.53 -16.40 1.28
N MET A 37 3.08 -17.05 0.21
CA MET A 37 3.72 -16.99 -1.10
C MET A 37 2.79 -16.32 -2.10
N VAL A 38 3.22 -15.21 -2.66
CA VAL A 38 2.52 -14.51 -3.74
C VAL A 38 2.85 -15.19 -5.07
N THR A 39 1.83 -15.50 -5.87
CA THR A 39 1.96 -16.15 -7.18
C THR A 39 1.81 -15.17 -8.32
N ALA A 40 1.00 -14.12 -8.15
CA ALA A 40 0.80 -13.09 -9.15
C ALA A 40 0.40 -11.76 -8.50
N VAL A 41 0.77 -10.66 -9.15
CA VAL A 41 0.36 -9.32 -8.75
C VAL A 41 -0.09 -8.57 -9.99
N SER A 42 -1.34 -8.09 -9.98
CA SER A 42 -1.88 -7.24 -11.05
C SER A 42 -2.18 -5.85 -10.50
N ALA A 43 -2.12 -4.83 -11.35
CA ALA A 43 -2.46 -3.45 -10.98
C ALA A 43 -3.65 -2.98 -11.79
N LYS A 44 -4.60 -2.31 -11.12
CA LYS A 44 -5.74 -1.64 -11.73
C LYS A 44 -5.70 -0.16 -11.33
N PRO A 45 -5.83 0.79 -12.27
CA PRO A 45 -5.94 2.20 -11.92
C PRO A 45 -7.23 2.43 -11.12
N ILE A 46 -7.19 3.32 -10.12
CA ILE A 46 -8.41 3.76 -9.46
C ILE A 46 -9.08 4.82 -10.32
N ARG A 47 -10.35 4.61 -10.63
CA ARG A 47 -11.19 5.62 -11.28
C ARG A 47 -11.86 6.47 -10.20
N THR A 48 -11.99 7.77 -10.44
CA THR A 48 -12.85 8.62 -9.62
C THR A 48 -14.31 8.13 -9.70
N ARG A 49 -15.14 8.52 -8.72
CA ARG A 49 -16.56 8.13 -8.61
C ARG A 49 -17.36 8.40 -9.90
N ASP A 50 -16.99 9.45 -10.63
CA ASP A 50 -17.63 9.84 -11.89
C ASP A 50 -17.10 9.06 -13.11
N HIS A 51 -16.18 8.10 -12.89
CA HIS A 51 -15.52 7.27 -13.90
C HIS A 51 -14.79 8.03 -15.03
N GLN A 52 -14.70 9.35 -14.94
CA GLN A 52 -14.16 10.19 -16.01
C GLN A 52 -12.63 10.23 -16.04
N GLN A 53 -11.95 10.06 -14.90
CA GLN A 53 -10.50 10.18 -14.83
C GLN A 53 -9.90 9.16 -13.86
N SER A 54 -8.78 8.55 -14.27
CA SER A 54 -7.97 7.74 -13.37
C SER A 54 -7.16 8.65 -12.46
N ILE A 55 -7.10 8.32 -11.18
CA ILE A 55 -6.24 8.99 -10.23
C ILE A 55 -4.81 8.50 -10.49
N GLY A 56 -4.04 9.23 -11.29
CA GLY A 56 -2.73 8.78 -11.80
C GLY A 56 -1.71 8.45 -10.71
N HIS A 57 -1.89 8.98 -9.50
CA HIS A 57 -1.00 8.73 -8.36
C HIS A 57 -1.46 7.56 -7.46
N VAL A 58 -2.58 6.90 -7.75
CA VAL A 58 -3.08 5.75 -6.95
C VAL A 58 -3.42 4.55 -7.83
N SER A 59 -2.94 3.38 -7.45
CA SER A 59 -3.23 2.10 -8.13
C SER A 59 -3.68 1.05 -7.13
N ARG A 60 -4.65 0.23 -7.51
CA ARG A 60 -5.08 -0.94 -6.74
C ARG A 60 -4.31 -2.17 -7.21
N TYR A 61 -3.56 -2.79 -6.32
CA TYR A 61 -2.91 -4.07 -6.54
C TYR A 61 -3.83 -5.21 -6.11
N LEU A 62 -3.94 -6.23 -6.95
CA LEU A 62 -4.56 -7.52 -6.62
C LEU A 62 -3.43 -8.54 -6.49
N VAL A 63 -3.25 -9.07 -5.29
CA VAL A 63 -2.14 -9.94 -4.90
C VAL A 63 -2.70 -11.35 -4.70
N SER A 64 -2.42 -12.24 -5.65
CA SER A 64 -2.83 -13.64 -5.58
C SER A 64 -1.84 -14.45 -4.75
N LEU A 65 -2.35 -15.25 -3.81
CA LEU A 65 -1.54 -16.08 -2.93
C LEU A 65 -1.61 -17.55 -3.33
N ALA A 66 -0.56 -18.31 -3.04
CA ALA A 66 -0.58 -19.75 -3.12
C ALA A 66 -1.56 -20.29 -2.07
N ASN A 67 -2.44 -21.22 -2.47
CA ASN A 67 -3.44 -21.84 -1.60
C ASN A 67 -4.57 -20.92 -1.10
N GLN A 68 -4.77 -19.75 -1.73
CA GLN A 68 -5.97 -18.94 -1.51
C GLN A 68 -6.64 -18.60 -2.84
N SER A 69 -7.96 -18.75 -2.89
CA SER A 69 -8.75 -18.47 -4.09
C SER A 69 -8.94 -16.96 -4.30
N ASP A 70 -9.11 -16.21 -3.21
CA ASP A 70 -9.37 -14.77 -3.27
C ASP A 70 -8.06 -13.98 -3.16
N PRO A 71 -7.82 -13.01 -4.06
CA PRO A 71 -6.65 -12.14 -3.97
C PRO A 71 -6.81 -11.12 -2.84
N ILE A 72 -5.67 -10.70 -2.27
CA ILE A 72 -5.62 -9.55 -1.36
C ILE A 72 -5.63 -8.27 -2.20
N ASN A 73 -6.49 -7.34 -1.84
CA ASN A 73 -6.52 -6.01 -2.45
C ASN A 73 -5.71 -5.04 -1.60
N LEU A 74 -4.78 -4.32 -2.24
CA LEU A 74 -3.96 -3.29 -1.61
C LEU A 74 -3.97 -2.04 -2.48
N LEU A 75 -3.80 -0.87 -1.87
CA LEU A 75 -3.59 0.37 -2.60
C LEU A 75 -2.15 0.77 -2.55
N ALA A 76 -1.62 1.16 -3.70
CA ALA A 76 -0.38 1.89 -3.76
C ALA A 76 -0.60 3.33 -4.15
N LYS A 77 0.09 4.22 -3.44
CA LYS A 77 -0.05 5.66 -3.62
C LYS A 77 1.32 6.30 -3.76
N TYR A 78 1.53 7.02 -4.86
CA TYR A 78 2.58 8.02 -4.98
C TYR A 78 2.12 9.28 -4.27
N THR A 79 2.96 9.80 -3.38
CA THR A 79 2.64 10.95 -2.54
C THR A 79 3.89 11.75 -2.15
N ASN A 80 3.73 12.75 -1.29
CA ASN A 80 4.80 13.55 -0.72
C ASN A 80 5.36 12.93 0.56
N ARG A 81 6.52 13.45 0.98
CA ARG A 81 7.21 13.04 2.19
C ARG A 81 6.38 13.18 3.48
N GLN A 82 5.53 14.20 3.59
CA GLN A 82 4.72 14.46 4.79
C GLN A 82 3.67 13.36 4.99
N GLU A 83 2.99 12.94 3.93
CA GLU A 83 2.02 11.85 4.02
C GLU A 83 2.72 10.53 4.36
N VAL A 84 3.91 10.26 3.79
CA VAL A 84 4.67 9.07 4.19
C VAL A 84 5.06 9.10 5.67
N ALA A 85 5.47 10.26 6.19
CA ALA A 85 5.78 10.42 7.62
C ALA A 85 4.54 10.17 8.50
N PHE A 86 3.36 10.65 8.08
CA PHE A 86 2.10 10.37 8.77
C PHE A 86 1.85 8.86 8.87
N TYR A 87 1.93 8.12 7.76
CA TYR A 87 1.68 6.68 7.78
C TYR A 87 2.73 5.89 8.58
N ARG A 88 3.99 6.32 8.56
CA ARG A 88 5.07 5.66 9.33
C ARG A 88 4.97 5.88 10.83
N LEU A 89 4.46 7.02 11.27
CA LEU A 89 4.56 7.44 12.68
C LEU A 89 3.22 7.41 13.42
N LEU A 90 2.10 7.58 12.71
CA LEU A 90 0.81 7.87 13.32
C LEU A 90 -0.32 6.93 12.88
N ALA A 91 -0.27 6.34 11.67
CA ALA A 91 -1.40 5.56 11.16
C ALA A 91 -1.78 4.36 12.05
N ASP A 92 -0.79 3.63 12.56
CA ASP A 92 -1.03 2.48 13.44
C ASP A 92 -1.68 2.86 14.78
N LEU A 93 -1.53 4.13 15.21
CA LEU A 93 -2.17 4.66 16.41
C LEU A 93 -3.62 5.09 16.14
N LEU A 94 -4.03 5.17 14.86
CA LEU A 94 -5.31 5.69 14.41
C LEU A 94 -6.03 4.70 13.48
N PRO A 95 -6.25 3.43 13.88
CA PRO A 95 -6.77 2.38 13.00
C PRO A 95 -8.21 2.63 12.51
N HIS A 96 -8.94 3.55 13.14
CA HIS A 96 -10.29 3.95 12.72
C HIS A 96 -10.30 5.13 11.74
N LEU A 97 -9.17 5.81 11.55
CA LEU A 97 -9.06 7.01 10.70
C LEU A 97 -8.15 6.80 9.50
N ALA A 98 -7.14 5.93 9.61
CA ALA A 98 -6.19 5.64 8.55
C ALA A 98 -6.19 4.15 8.21
N PRO A 99 -6.10 3.78 6.92
CA PRO A 99 -5.87 2.39 6.54
C PRO A 99 -4.51 1.93 7.04
N LYS A 100 -4.37 0.62 7.30
CA LYS A 100 -3.09 0.03 7.67
C LYS A 100 -2.04 0.34 6.60
N CYS A 101 -0.83 0.71 7.04
CA CYS A 101 0.31 0.87 6.16
C CYS A 101 1.14 -0.42 6.13
N TRP A 102 1.21 -1.06 4.96
CA TRP A 102 2.04 -2.25 4.74
C TRP A 102 3.46 -1.87 4.35
N TYR A 103 3.62 -0.77 3.63
CA TYR A 103 4.91 -0.32 3.16
C TYR A 103 4.94 1.18 3.02
N ALA A 104 6.08 1.77 3.37
CA ALA A 104 6.33 3.19 3.23
C ALA A 104 7.77 3.43 2.78
N HIS A 105 7.94 4.08 1.63
CA HIS A 105 9.24 4.44 1.09
C HIS A 105 9.27 5.93 0.72
N VAL A 106 10.39 6.59 1.00
CA VAL A 106 10.62 8.01 0.71
C VAL A 106 11.80 8.11 -0.24
N PHE A 107 11.66 8.91 -1.29
CA PHE A 107 12.73 9.25 -2.21
C PHE A 107 12.69 10.75 -2.50
N ALA A 108 13.73 11.47 -2.06
CA ALA A 108 13.75 12.93 -2.03
C ALA A 108 12.53 13.53 -1.31
N ASP A 109 11.71 14.32 -2.01
CA ASP A 109 10.50 14.97 -1.48
C ASP A 109 9.20 14.19 -1.79
N GLU A 110 9.33 13.08 -2.51
CA GLU A 110 8.25 12.18 -2.86
C GLU A 110 8.32 10.89 -2.06
N GLY A 111 7.29 10.08 -2.23
CA GLY A 111 7.13 8.84 -1.50
C GLY A 111 6.15 7.90 -2.18
N TRP A 112 6.24 6.65 -1.74
CA TRP A 112 5.40 5.57 -2.21
C TRP A 112 4.93 4.74 -1.03
N LEU A 113 3.62 4.57 -0.94
CA LEU A 113 2.94 3.84 0.12
C LEU A 113 2.25 2.61 -0.44
N VAL A 114 2.16 1.55 0.38
CA VAL A 114 1.22 0.45 0.20
C VAL A 114 0.32 0.41 1.42
N LEU A 115 -0.99 0.46 1.20
CA LEU A 115 -2.03 0.60 2.20
C LEU A 115 -3.09 -0.50 2.02
N ASP A 116 -3.88 -0.76 3.07
CA ASP A 116 -5.13 -1.50 2.92
C ASP A 116 -6.03 -0.88 1.83
N ASP A 117 -6.79 -1.74 1.16
CA ASP A 117 -7.79 -1.26 0.22
C ASP A 117 -8.93 -0.54 0.91
N VAL A 118 -9.33 0.61 0.35
CA VAL A 118 -10.51 1.34 0.78
C VAL A 118 -11.53 1.37 -0.37
N PRO A 119 -12.82 1.19 -0.07
CA PRO A 119 -13.85 1.02 -1.10
C PRO A 119 -13.96 2.25 -2.03
N ASP A 120 -13.83 3.46 -1.48
CA ASP A 120 -13.83 4.71 -2.23
C ASP A 120 -12.60 5.55 -1.88
N HIS A 121 -11.73 5.83 -2.86
CA HIS A 121 -10.69 6.85 -2.70
C HIS A 121 -11.29 8.23 -2.98
N ILE A 122 -11.64 8.96 -1.93
CA ILE A 122 -12.17 10.31 -2.01
C ILE A 122 -11.01 11.30 -1.80
N GLN A 123 -10.85 12.27 -2.69
CA GLN A 123 -9.84 13.33 -2.53
C GLN A 123 -10.15 14.16 -1.27
N PRO A 124 -9.14 14.60 -0.50
CA PRO A 124 -9.33 15.38 0.74
C PRO A 124 -10.24 16.60 0.59
N GLU A 125 -10.19 17.26 -0.58
CA GLU A 125 -11.04 18.41 -0.94
C GLU A 125 -12.54 18.10 -0.92
N LYS A 126 -12.92 16.81 -0.98
CA LYS A 126 -14.31 16.33 -1.01
C LYS A 126 -14.71 15.60 0.29
N TRP A 127 -13.95 15.77 1.38
CA TRP A 127 -14.22 15.09 2.66
C TRP A 127 -15.31 15.75 3.51
N SER A 128 -15.76 16.96 3.16
CA SER A 128 -16.93 17.60 3.79
C SER A 128 -18.11 17.73 2.80
N PRO A 129 -19.36 17.82 3.29
CA PRO A 129 -20.56 17.99 2.46
C PRO A 129 -20.54 19.26 1.62
#